data_AF-A0A919NE89-F1
#
_entry.id   AF-A0A919NE89-F1
#
_cell.length_a   1.000
_cell.length_b   1.000
_cell.length_c   1.000
_cell.angle_alpha   90.00
_cell.angle_beta   90.00
_cell.angle_gamma   90.00
#
_symmetry.space_group_name_H-M   'P 1'
#
loop_
_entity.id
_entity.type
_entity.pdbx_description
1 polymer ?
#
loop_
_entity_poly.entity_id
_entity_poly.type
_entity_poly.pdbx_seq_one_letter_code
_entity_poly.pdbx_strand_id
1 'polypeptide(L)' 'MPKTHTARPLAIPAISTRLLLTAAGVAILLLALAYLVAFDQGALSRSGMYMHELMHDGRHLLGVPCH' A
#
# COMPACT_ATOMS: atom_id res chain seq x y z
N MET A 1 56.51 -5.61 -17.22
CA MET A 1 56.09 -4.60 -16.22
C MET A 1 54.73 -5.00 -15.66
N PRO A 2 54.58 -5.19 -14.34
CA PRO A 2 53.28 -5.54 -13.76
C PRO A 2 52.37 -4.30 -13.78
N LYS A 3 51.15 -4.45 -14.31
CA LYS A 3 50.12 -3.40 -14.26
C LYS A 3 49.56 -3.39 -12.85
N THR A 4 49.85 -2.35 -12.09
CA THR A 4 49.24 -2.12 -10.78
C THR A 4 47.79 -1.71 -10.99
N HIS A 5 46.86 -2.61 -10.70
CA HIS A 5 45.45 -2.27 -10.65
C HIS A 5 45.18 -1.49 -9.36
N THR A 6 44.86 -0.21 -9.49
CA THR A 6 44.42 0.62 -8.38
C THR A 6 43.10 0.06 -7.85
N ALA A 7 43.11 -0.45 -6.61
CA ALA A 7 41.89 -0.90 -5.95
C ALA A 7 40.98 0.32 -5.71
N ARG A 8 39.83 0.35 -6.38
CA ARG A 8 38.81 1.38 -6.17
C ARG A 8 38.09 1.09 -4.86
N PRO A 9 38.08 2.01 -3.88
CA PRO A 9 37.37 1.80 -2.64
C PRO A 9 35.88 1.63 -2.94
N LEU A 10 35.28 0.61 -2.32
CA LEU A 10 33.85 0.33 -2.40
C LEU A 10 33.13 1.44 -1.62
N ALA A 11 32.38 2.28 -2.32
CA ALA A 11 31.60 3.35 -1.69
C ALA A 11 30.46 2.70 -0.89
N ILE A 12 30.55 2.76 0.44
CA ILE A 12 29.44 2.38 1.31
C ILE A 12 28.42 3.51 1.21
N PRO A 13 27.18 3.24 0.78
CA PRO A 13 26.18 4.30 0.66
C PRO A 13 25.93 4.89 2.04
N ALA A 14 26.15 6.20 2.18
CA ALA A 14 25.85 6.92 3.40
C ALA A 14 24.34 6.95 3.59
N ILE A 15 23.81 6.09 4.46
CA ILE A 15 22.40 6.12 4.85
C ILE A 15 22.18 7.35 5.73
N SER A 16 21.60 8.40 5.15
CA SER A 16 21.25 9.59 5.91
C SER A 16 19.96 9.38 6.69
N THR A 17 19.82 10.04 7.84
CA THR A 17 18.57 10.04 8.63
C THR A 17 17.38 10.48 7.78
N ARG A 18 17.57 11.45 6.88
CA ARG A 18 16.52 11.90 5.94
C ARG A 18 16.07 10.77 5.01
N LEU A 19 17.01 9.99 4.46
CA LEU A 19 16.69 8.85 3.63
C LEU A 19 15.92 7.78 4.42
N LEU A 20 16.34 7.50 5.65
CA LEU A 20 15.65 6.52 6.50
C LEU A 20 14.21 6.97 6.83
N LEU A 21 14.02 8.23 7.20
CA LEU A 21 12.71 8.78 7.52
C LEU A 21 11.78 8.79 6.30
N THR A 22 12.30 9.16 5.13
CA THR A 22 11.51 9.13 3.89
C THR A 22 11.14 7.71 3.48
N ALA A 23 12.07 6.75 3.56
CA ALA A 23 11.79 5.35 3.29
C ALA A 23 10.76 4.76 4.25
N ALA A 24 10.88 5.05 5.55
CA ALA A 24 9.91 4.61 6.56
C ALA A 24 8.52 5.21 6.29
N GLY A 25 8.45 6.51 5.97
CA GLY A 25 7.19 7.16 5.61
C GLY A 25 6.52 6.52 4.39
N VAL A 26 7.30 6.24 3.34
CA VAL A 26 6.79 5.55 2.14
C VAL A 26 6.32 4.14 2.48
N ALA A 27 7.07 3.38 3.26
CA ALA A 27 6.69 2.03 3.67
C ALA A 27 5.36 2.02 4.44
N ILE A 28 5.20 2.93 5.41
CA ILE A 28 3.96 3.09 6.17
C ILE A 28 2.79 3.47 5.25
N LEU A 29 3.01 4.39 4.30
CA LEU A 29 1.99 4.77 3.33
C LEU A 29 1.53 3.57 2.48
N LEU A 30 2.48 2.78 1.98
CA LEU A 30 2.17 1.57 1.19
C LEU A 30 1.42 0.53 2.02
N LEU A 31 1.82 0.32 3.27
CA LEU A 31 1.12 -0.57 4.21
C LEU A 31 -0.31 -0.07 4.48
N ALA A 32 -0.50 1.23 4.66
CA ALA A 32 -1.82 1.82 4.86
C ALA A 32 -2.71 1.64 3.62
N LEU A 33 -2.18 1.86 2.41
CA LEU A 33 -2.92 1.63 1.18
C LEU A 33 -3.28 0.14 1.01
N ALA A 34 -2.34 -0.76 1.27
CA ALA A 34 -2.60 -2.19 1.22
C ALA A 34 -3.67 -2.62 2.24
N TYR A 35 -3.62 -2.06 3.45
CA TYR A 35 -4.66 -2.27 4.48
C TYR A 35 -6.04 -1.81 3.99
N LEU A 36 -6.14 -0.61 3.41
CA LEU A 36 -7.41 -0.09 2.89
C LEU A 36 -7.98 -0.98 1.79
N VAL A 37 -7.14 -1.42 0.84
CA VAL A 37 -7.56 -2.35 -0.21
C VAL A 37 -8.02 -3.68 0.39
N ALA A 38 -7.24 -4.26 1.31
CA ALA A 38 -7.62 -5.53 1.95
C ALA A 38 -8.89 -5.41 2.79
N PHE A 39 -9.12 -4.24 3.40
CA PHE A 39 -10.35 -3.94 4.13
C PHE A 39 -11.56 -3.87 3.19
N ASP A 40 -11.46 -3.11 2.09
CA ASP A 40 -12.55 -2.92 1.13
C ASP A 40 -12.90 -4.22 0.37
N GLN A 41 -11.88 -4.99 -0.01
CA GLN A 41 -12.05 -6.27 -0.70
C GLN A 41 -12.55 -7.41 0.20
N GLY A 42 -12.82 -7.16 1.48
CA GLY A 42 -13.36 -8.18 2.37
C GLY A 42 -12.34 -9.12 3.01
N ALA A 43 -11.05 -8.93 2.76
CA ALA A 43 -9.99 -9.79 3.30
C ALA A 43 -9.74 -9.56 4.80
N LEU A 44 -9.96 -8.32 5.27
CA LEU A 44 -9.86 -7.97 6.69
C LEU A 44 -11.21 -7.70 7.35
N SER A 45 -12.17 -7.13 6.63
CA SER A 45 -13.50 -6.80 7.17
C SER A 45 -14.59 -7.05 6.14
N ARG A 46 -15.68 -7.71 6.54
CA ARG A 46 -16.85 -7.92 5.67
C ARG A 46 -17.84 -6.75 5.66
N SER A 47 -17.53 -5.66 6.36
CA SER A 47 -18.41 -4.48 6.44
C SER A 47 -18.76 -3.89 5.07
N GLY A 48 -17.83 -3.90 4.11
CA GLY A 48 -18.08 -3.42 2.75
C GLY A 48 -19.16 -4.22 2.02
N MET A 49 -19.08 -5.56 2.08
CA MET A 49 -20.11 -6.45 1.52
C MET A 49 -21.47 -6.27 2.20
N TYR A 50 -21.50 -6.22 3.54
CA TYR A 50 -22.73 -5.96 4.27
C TYR A 50 -23.38 -4.63 3.86
N MET A 51 -22.58 -3.59 3.68
CA MET A 51 -23.07 -2.29 3.24
C MET A 51 -23.53 -2.33 1.77
N HIS A 52 -22.81 -3.05 0.90
CA HIS A 52 -23.24 -3.26 -0.49
C HIS A 52 -24.62 -3.93 -0.57
N GLU A 53 -24.83 -5.01 0.19
CA GLU A 53 -26.10 -5.73 0.26
C GLU A 53 -27.21 -4.86 0.87
N LEU A 54 -26.93 -4.14 1.96
CA LEU A 54 -27.89 -3.21 2.57
C LEU A 54 -28.37 -2.14 1.57
N MET A 55 -27.45 -1.56 0.80
CA MET A 55 -27.78 -0.55 -0.21
C MET A 55 -28.54 -1.17 -1.39
N HIS A 56 -28.18 -2.40 -1.76
CA HIS A 56 -28.88 -3.15 -2.80
C HIS A 56 -30.33 -3.45 -2.39
N ASP A 57 -30.54 -3.93 -1.17
CA ASP A 57 -31.85 -4.26 -0.61
C ASP A 57 -32.69 -3.00 -0.35
N GLY A 58 -32.07 -1.92 0.12
CA GLY A 58 -32.74 -0.63 0.30
C GLY A 58 -33.32 -0.10 -1.02
N ARG A 59 -32.60 -0.26 -2.13
CA ARG A 59 -33.10 0.13 -3.46
C ARG A 59 -34.32 -0.70 -3.87
N HIS A 60 -34.31 -2.01 -3.59
CA HIS A 60 -35.46 -2.88 -3.83
C HIS A 60 -36.66 -2.49 -2.96
N LEU A 61 -36.43 -2.21 -1.67
CA LEU A 61 -37.48 -1.82 -0.73
C LEU A 61 -38.17 -0.50 -1.14
N LEU A 62 -37.39 0.44 -1.68
CA LEU A 62 -37.90 1.74 -2.14
C LEU A 62 -38.47 1.70 -3.56
N GLY A 63 -38.46 0.54 -4.23
CA GLY A 63 -38.95 0.37 -5.60
C GLY A 63 -38.15 1.16 -6.65
N VAL A 64 -36.91 1.55 -6.33
CA VAL A 64 -36.07 2.35 -7.21
C VAL A 64 -35.43 1.41 -8.25
N PRO A 65 -35.52 1.69 -9.56
CA PRO A 65 -34.99 0.79 -10.59
C PRO A 65 -33.46 0.68 -10.52
N CYS A 66 -32.95 -0.52 -10.81
CA CYS A 66 -31.53 -0.89 -10.75
C CYS A 66 -30.80 -0.75 -12.09
N HIS A 67 -31.51 -0.42 -13.17
CA HIS A 67 -31.01 -0.40 -14.55
C HIS A 67 -31.48 0.87 -15.27
#